data_AF-A0AAF0EYZ3-F1
#
_entry.id   AF-A0AAF0EYZ3-F1
#
_cell.length_a   1.000
_cell.length_b   1.000
_cell.length_c   1.000
_cell.angle_alpha   90.00
_cell.angle_beta   90.00
_cell.angle_gamma   90.00
#
_symmetry.space_group_name_H-M   'P 1'
#
loop_
_entity.id
_entity.type
_entity.pdbx_description
1 polymer ?
#
loop_
_entity_poly.entity_id
_entity_poly.type
_entity_poly.pdbx_seq_one_letter_code
_entity_poly.pdbx_strand_id
1 'polypeptide(L)'
;MKGLAFRKLNRSCTNLVTSLLAHERIVTTVAKAKEASRCAEKIITLGKRGTPTAMSGAQSFLFSTAGSMARLREMAERYADRPGGYTRVHLMGHRKGDHAPRAILELVDNPTDVKLDMTARAMAREADILLRRAQKNLSISELSTLLEAQKNIPLEHDERFAPLTRRNISKLIKYRGEEARKELMAKATLYLERIRAEDAVEGRRRSDDERWNSMELVRPSRGRILTRPATGKRVFAGEITPELAAQVGTKVEQPKPMHRRNGTIAPSRVVTIKKPSVVRLSKGVFAKRYVRHAAAPKKASS
;
A
#
# COMPACT_ATOMS: atom_id res chain seq x y z
N MET A 1 17.01 14.18 -36.31
CA MET A 1 15.54 14.09 -36.09
C MET A 1 15.10 15.28 -35.23
N LYS A 2 14.09 16.07 -35.64
CA LYS A 2 13.45 17.04 -34.74
C LYS A 2 12.61 16.27 -33.72
N GLY A 3 12.99 16.30 -32.44
CA GLY A 3 12.24 15.63 -31.38
C GLY A 3 10.86 16.26 -31.20
N LEU A 4 9.80 15.45 -31.14
CA LEU A 4 8.46 15.95 -30.83
C LEU A 4 8.42 16.48 -29.39
N ALA A 5 8.07 17.75 -29.22
CA ALA A 5 7.96 18.41 -27.91
C ALA A 5 6.81 17.86 -27.02
N PHE A 6 6.04 16.90 -27.52
CA PHE A 6 4.93 16.23 -26.83
C PHE A 6 4.62 14.88 -27.46
N ARG A 7 4.02 13.96 -26.69
CA ARG A 7 3.49 12.72 -27.27
C ARG A 7 2.24 13.03 -28.09
N LYS A 8 2.24 12.68 -29.38
CA LYS A 8 1.06 12.75 -30.23
C LYS A 8 0.07 11.66 -29.79
N LEU A 9 -0.90 12.05 -28.97
CA LEU A 9 -2.02 11.22 -28.52
C LEU A 9 -3.29 11.62 -29.28
N ASN A 10 -4.14 10.65 -29.64
CA ASN A 10 -5.32 10.89 -30.49
C ASN A 10 -6.45 11.70 -29.81
N ARG A 11 -6.29 12.18 -28.56
CA ARG A 11 -7.27 12.98 -27.80
C ARG A 11 -6.58 13.93 -26.81
N SER A 12 -7.25 15.04 -26.49
CA SER A 12 -6.78 16.05 -25.52
C SER A 12 -6.56 15.49 -24.10
N CYS A 13 -5.58 16.07 -23.38
CA CYS A 13 -5.36 15.81 -21.96
C CYS A 13 -6.43 16.41 -21.03
N THR A 14 -7.29 17.32 -21.50
CA THR A 14 -8.29 18.04 -20.67
C THR A 14 -9.08 17.14 -19.74
N ASN A 15 -9.70 16.06 -20.26
CA ASN A 15 -10.51 15.14 -19.48
C ASN A 15 -9.73 14.55 -18.28
N LEU A 16 -8.47 14.18 -18.51
CA LEU A 16 -7.61 13.61 -17.48
C LEU A 16 -7.23 14.64 -16.41
N VAL A 17 -7.04 15.91 -16.79
CA VAL A 17 -6.76 16.99 -15.83
C VAL A 17 -7.99 17.32 -15.00
N THR A 18 -9.18 17.43 -15.61
CA THR A 18 -10.43 17.66 -14.86
C THR A 18 -10.72 16.51 -13.88
N SER A 19 -10.59 15.25 -14.31
CA SER A 19 -10.74 14.10 -13.41
C SER A 19 -9.65 14.04 -12.32
N LEU A 20 -8.43 14.51 -12.61
CA LEU A 20 -7.37 14.59 -11.60
C LEU A 20 -7.66 15.65 -10.54
N LEU A 21 -8.19 16.82 -10.91
CA LEU A 21 -8.62 17.83 -9.94
C LEU A 21 -9.84 17.38 -9.12
N ALA A 22 -10.75 16.60 -9.71
CA ALA A 22 -11.95 16.11 -9.03
C ALA A 22 -11.69 14.97 -8.04
N HIS A 23 -10.72 14.09 -8.31
CA HIS A 23 -10.46 12.87 -7.52
C HIS A 23 -9.08 12.80 -6.88
N GLU A 24 -8.21 13.79 -7.13
CA GLU A 24 -6.79 13.89 -6.73
C GLU A 24 -5.87 12.75 -7.20
N ARG A 25 -6.43 11.63 -7.68
CA ARG A 25 -5.71 10.47 -8.18
C ARG A 25 -6.52 9.73 -9.25
N ILE A 26 -5.89 9.47 -10.39
CA ILE A 26 -6.45 8.69 -11.50
C ILE A 26 -5.48 7.58 -11.93
N VAL A 27 -6.00 6.53 -12.58
CA VAL A 27 -5.18 5.45 -13.15
C VAL A 27 -5.40 5.34 -14.65
N THR A 28 -4.34 5.54 -15.43
CA THR A 28 -4.40 5.60 -16.90
C THR A 28 -3.16 4.91 -17.51
N THR A 29 -2.93 5.02 -18.82
CA THR A 29 -1.70 4.49 -19.44
C THR A 29 -0.51 5.42 -19.21
N VAL A 30 0.72 4.89 -19.15
CA VAL A 30 1.94 5.68 -18.85
C VAL A 30 2.08 6.89 -19.77
N ALA A 31 1.80 6.74 -21.07
CA ALA A 31 1.86 7.83 -22.04
C ALA A 31 0.84 8.95 -21.72
N LYS A 32 -0.40 8.57 -21.40
CA LYS A 32 -1.46 9.51 -21.01
C LYS A 32 -1.17 10.19 -19.67
N ALA A 33 -0.65 9.46 -18.69
CA ALA A 33 -0.28 10.00 -17.38
C ALA A 33 0.82 11.07 -17.49
N LYS A 34 1.86 10.83 -18.30
CA LYS A 34 2.96 11.79 -18.50
C LYS A 34 2.50 13.08 -19.21
N GLU A 35 1.63 12.99 -20.21
CA GLU A 35 1.06 14.20 -20.83
C GLU A 35 0.09 14.94 -19.90
N ALA A 36 -0.77 14.21 -19.19
CA ALA A 36 -1.71 14.79 -18.24
C ALA A 36 -1.00 15.47 -17.05
N SER A 37 0.12 14.94 -16.56
CA SER A 37 0.99 15.61 -15.56
C SER A 37 1.40 17.00 -16.04
N ARG A 38 2.00 17.07 -17.24
CA ARG A 38 2.46 18.34 -17.83
C ARG A 38 1.32 19.33 -18.06
N CYS A 39 0.13 18.86 -18.44
CA CYS A 39 -1.05 19.71 -18.55
C CYS A 39 -1.51 20.21 -17.17
N ALA A 40 -1.66 19.32 -16.18
CA ALA A 40 -2.09 19.65 -14.83
C ALA A 40 -1.15 20.62 -14.12
N GLU A 41 0.18 20.43 -14.24
CA GLU A 41 1.17 21.31 -13.63
C GLU A 41 1.04 22.77 -14.12
N LYS A 42 0.75 22.97 -15.41
CA LYS A 42 0.46 24.29 -15.97
C LYS A 42 -0.84 24.88 -15.43
N ILE A 43 -1.91 24.09 -15.36
CA ILE A 43 -3.22 24.55 -14.85
C ILE A 43 -3.14 24.94 -13.37
N ILE A 44 -2.46 24.13 -12.54
CA ILE A 44 -2.20 24.47 -11.12
C ILE A 44 -1.35 25.76 -11.03
N THR A 45 -0.37 25.93 -11.91
CA THR A 45 0.42 27.19 -11.97
C THR A 45 -0.44 28.40 -12.35
N LEU A 46 -1.42 28.26 -13.23
CA LEU A 46 -2.39 29.32 -13.54
C LEU A 46 -3.31 29.61 -12.33
N GLY A 47 -3.79 28.58 -11.65
CA GLY A 47 -4.55 28.72 -10.39
C GLY A 47 -3.76 29.51 -9.34
N LYS A 48 -2.50 29.13 -9.10
CA LYS A 48 -1.58 29.83 -8.18
C LYS A 48 -1.31 31.30 -8.54
N ARG A 49 -1.39 31.67 -9.83
CA ARG A 49 -1.21 33.07 -10.24
C ARG A 49 -2.40 33.96 -9.86
N GLY A 50 -3.60 33.40 -9.67
CA GLY A 50 -4.80 34.11 -9.21
C GLY A 50 -5.39 35.17 -10.13
N THR A 51 -4.62 35.75 -11.06
CA THR A 51 -5.07 36.85 -11.94
C THR A 51 -6.30 36.45 -12.79
N PRO A 52 -7.22 37.39 -13.11
CA PRO A 52 -8.40 37.09 -13.91
C PRO A 52 -8.08 36.42 -15.25
N THR A 53 -7.03 36.86 -15.93
CA THR A 53 -6.55 36.28 -17.20
C THR A 53 -6.05 34.84 -17.02
N ALA A 54 -5.32 34.54 -15.95
CA ALA A 54 -4.84 33.18 -15.66
C ALA A 54 -6.01 32.24 -15.31
N MET A 55 -6.98 32.72 -14.53
CA MET A 55 -8.18 31.97 -14.17
C MET A 55 -9.09 31.72 -15.39
N SER A 56 -9.25 32.70 -16.27
CA SER A 56 -9.96 32.55 -17.55
C SER A 56 -9.28 31.50 -18.45
N GLY A 57 -7.95 31.55 -18.60
CA GLY A 57 -7.19 30.54 -19.37
C GLY A 57 -7.22 29.13 -18.76
N ALA A 58 -7.34 29.02 -17.43
CA ALA A 58 -7.57 27.73 -16.78
C ALA A 58 -9.00 27.21 -17.01
N GLN A 59 -9.99 28.09 -16.93
CA GLN A 59 -11.41 27.78 -17.18
C GLN A 59 -11.66 27.37 -18.64
N SER A 60 -11.03 28.03 -19.61
CA SER A 60 -11.15 27.68 -21.03
C SER A 60 -10.48 26.35 -21.36
N PHE A 61 -9.49 25.92 -20.56
CA PHE A 61 -8.86 24.62 -20.73
C PHE A 61 -9.66 23.48 -20.09
N LEU A 62 -10.21 23.68 -18.88
CA LEU A 62 -10.94 22.65 -18.12
C LEU A 62 -12.34 22.39 -18.68
N PHE A 63 -12.89 21.21 -18.39
CA PHE A 63 -14.32 20.98 -18.66
C PHE A 63 -15.19 21.71 -17.62
N SER A 64 -16.33 22.23 -18.11
CA SER A 64 -17.37 22.90 -17.32
C SER A 64 -18.18 21.91 -16.45
N THR A 65 -17.48 21.16 -15.62
CA THR A 65 -18.03 20.31 -14.57
C THR A 65 -18.22 21.15 -13.30
N ALA A 66 -19.31 20.89 -12.56
CA ALA A 66 -19.56 21.56 -11.30
C ALA A 66 -18.35 21.38 -10.35
N GLY A 67 -17.82 22.50 -9.85
CA GLY A 67 -16.70 22.51 -8.90
C GLY A 67 -15.28 22.46 -9.49
N SER A 68 -15.07 22.33 -10.80
CA SER A 68 -13.71 22.29 -11.40
C SER A 68 -12.81 23.46 -10.96
N MET A 69 -13.35 24.69 -10.99
CA MET A 69 -12.63 25.90 -10.59
C MET A 69 -12.47 26.04 -9.07
N ALA A 70 -13.39 25.48 -8.28
CA ALA A 70 -13.27 25.45 -6.81
C ALA A 70 -12.13 24.51 -6.39
N ARG A 71 -12.07 23.30 -6.98
CA ARG A 71 -10.95 22.37 -6.80
C ARG A 71 -9.62 22.98 -7.24
N LEU A 72 -9.60 23.77 -8.32
CA LEU A 72 -8.38 24.46 -8.75
C LEU A 72 -7.88 25.48 -7.71
N ARG A 73 -8.78 26.22 -7.04
CA ARG A 73 -8.43 27.14 -5.95
C ARG A 73 -7.87 26.39 -4.73
N GLU A 74 -8.54 25.31 -4.33
CA GLU A 74 -8.06 24.43 -3.25
C GLU A 74 -6.63 23.90 -3.53
N MET A 75 -6.34 23.48 -4.77
CA MET A 75 -4.99 23.07 -5.16
C MET A 75 -4.00 24.24 -5.22
N ALA A 76 -4.44 25.45 -5.59
CA ALA A 76 -3.59 26.63 -5.61
C ALA A 76 -3.12 27.01 -4.20
N GLU A 77 -4.04 26.99 -3.22
CA GLU A 77 -3.76 27.18 -1.80
C GLU A 77 -2.82 26.09 -1.27
N ARG A 78 -3.16 24.81 -1.46
CA ARG A 78 -2.36 23.66 -1.01
C ARG A 78 -0.92 23.68 -1.53
N TYR A 79 -0.67 24.30 -2.68
CA TYR A 79 0.64 24.35 -3.31
C TYR A 79 1.29 25.73 -3.32
N ALA A 80 0.81 26.72 -2.55
CA ALA A 80 1.32 28.09 -2.51
C ALA A 80 2.87 28.13 -2.46
N ASP A 81 3.48 27.46 -1.48
CA ASP A 81 4.94 27.48 -1.25
C ASP A 81 5.74 26.50 -2.12
N ARG A 82 5.07 25.66 -2.92
CA ARG A 82 5.72 24.61 -3.72
C ARG A 82 6.10 25.15 -5.12
N PRO A 83 7.39 25.21 -5.51
CA PRO A 83 7.82 25.68 -6.83
C PRO A 83 7.75 24.56 -7.88
N GLY A 84 6.54 24.17 -8.29
CA GLY A 84 6.33 23.11 -9.28
C GLY A 84 6.38 21.68 -8.71
N GLY A 85 6.22 20.68 -9.58
CA GLY A 85 6.18 19.27 -9.17
C GLY A 85 4.96 18.91 -8.32
N TYR A 86 3.79 19.43 -8.70
CA TYR A 86 2.51 19.22 -8.00
C TYR A 86 1.91 17.82 -8.22
N THR A 87 2.40 17.10 -9.23
CA THR A 87 1.92 15.78 -9.65
C THR A 87 2.99 14.71 -9.49
N ARG A 88 2.55 13.46 -9.34
CA ARG A 88 3.42 12.29 -9.28
C ARG A 88 2.88 11.16 -10.14
N VAL A 89 3.76 10.51 -10.90
CA VAL A 89 3.43 9.36 -11.76
C VAL A 89 4.09 8.11 -11.20
N HIS A 90 3.29 7.16 -10.70
CA HIS A 90 3.76 5.84 -10.28
C HIS A 90 3.46 4.80 -11.34
N LEU A 91 4.45 4.00 -11.73
CA LEU A 91 4.26 2.89 -12.68
C LEU A 91 3.45 1.76 -12.02
N MET A 92 2.45 1.24 -12.72
CA MET A 92 1.46 0.30 -12.19
C MET A 92 1.30 -0.94 -13.09
N GLY A 93 2.42 -1.55 -13.48
CA GLY A 93 2.44 -2.76 -14.31
C GLY A 93 1.74 -2.60 -15.66
N HIS A 94 1.19 -3.70 -16.17
CA HIS A 94 0.50 -3.76 -17.46
C HIS A 94 -0.99 -4.11 -17.27
N ARG A 95 -1.85 -3.60 -18.15
CA ARG A 95 -3.27 -3.94 -18.18
C ARG A 95 -3.48 -5.34 -18.73
N LYS A 96 -4.33 -6.14 -18.08
CA LYS A 96 -4.75 -7.46 -18.59
C LYS A 96 -5.58 -7.27 -19.87
N GLY A 97 -5.31 -8.05 -20.90
CA GLY A 97 -5.95 -7.95 -22.22
C GLY A 97 -5.00 -7.34 -23.25
N ASP A 98 -4.82 -6.02 -23.23
CA ASP A 98 -4.04 -5.27 -24.23
C ASP A 98 -2.57 -5.05 -23.84
N HIS A 99 -2.11 -5.57 -22.70
CA HIS A 99 -0.76 -5.38 -22.14
C HIS A 99 -0.30 -3.91 -22.06
N ALA A 100 -1.23 -2.95 -22.07
CA ALA A 100 -0.87 -1.54 -22.07
C ALA A 100 -0.23 -1.14 -20.71
N PRO A 101 0.93 -0.46 -20.70
CA PRO A 101 1.59 -0.07 -19.45
C PRO A 101 0.75 0.99 -18.74
N ARG A 102 0.41 0.74 -17.48
CA ARG A 102 -0.41 1.62 -16.63
C ARG A 102 0.44 2.46 -15.70
N ALA A 103 -0.11 3.59 -15.29
CA ALA A 103 0.41 4.40 -14.21
C ALA A 103 -0.74 5.01 -13.39
N ILE A 104 -0.46 5.22 -12.11
CA ILE A 104 -1.23 6.11 -11.24
C ILE A 104 -0.67 7.52 -11.46
N LEU A 105 -1.52 8.48 -11.80
CA LEU A 105 -1.22 9.91 -11.73
C LEU A 105 -1.95 10.46 -10.51
N GLU A 106 -1.21 11.03 -9.57
CA GLU A 106 -1.76 11.65 -8.36
C GLU A 106 -1.25 13.09 -8.19
N LEU A 107 -2.03 13.87 -7.46
CA LEU A 107 -1.61 15.14 -6.88
C LEU A 107 -0.77 14.84 -5.63
N VAL A 108 0.33 15.56 -5.44
CA VAL A 108 1.24 15.41 -4.29
C VAL A 108 0.53 15.89 -3.03
N ASP A 109 0.84 15.32 -1.86
CA ASP A 109 0.24 15.76 -0.58
C ASP A 109 -1.28 15.53 -0.50
N ASN A 110 -1.84 14.63 -1.32
CA ASN A 110 -3.24 14.24 -1.23
C ASN A 110 -3.53 13.35 0.01
N PRO A 111 -4.75 13.33 0.56
CA PRO A 111 -5.09 12.50 1.74
C PRO A 111 -4.82 10.99 1.58
N THR A 112 -4.74 10.53 0.33
CA THR A 112 -4.49 9.13 -0.05
C THR A 112 -3.16 8.93 -0.79
N ASP A 113 -2.17 9.82 -0.58
CA ASP A 113 -0.88 9.83 -1.28
C ASP A 113 -0.19 8.46 -1.21
N VAL A 114 0.01 7.85 -2.39
CA VAL A 114 0.57 6.50 -2.52
C VAL A 114 2.02 6.47 -2.06
N LYS A 115 2.78 7.56 -2.25
CA LYS A 115 4.16 7.66 -1.80
C LYS A 115 4.24 7.67 -0.27
N LEU A 116 3.36 8.41 0.39
CA LEU A 116 3.24 8.48 1.85
C LEU A 116 2.89 7.10 2.44
N ASP A 117 1.90 6.43 1.86
CA ASP A 117 1.49 5.09 2.27
C ASP A 117 2.62 4.05 2.10
N MET A 118 3.34 4.10 0.98
CA MET A 118 4.50 3.23 0.73
C MET A 118 5.65 3.49 1.71
N THR A 119 5.93 4.74 2.09
CA THR A 119 6.95 5.05 3.10
C THR A 119 6.57 4.60 4.50
N ALA A 120 5.30 4.79 4.90
CA ALA A 120 4.81 4.32 6.19
C ALA A 120 4.97 2.79 6.33
N ARG A 121 4.67 2.04 5.27
CA ARG A 121 4.89 0.58 5.21
C ARG A 121 6.38 0.18 5.26
N ALA A 122 7.26 0.97 4.65
CA ALA A 122 8.70 0.73 4.70
C ALA A 122 9.25 0.95 6.11
N MET A 123 8.93 2.10 6.72
CA MET A 123 9.28 2.43 8.10
C MET A 123 8.79 1.36 9.09
N ALA A 124 7.53 0.95 9.00
CA ALA A 124 6.95 -0.08 9.87
C ALA A 124 7.70 -1.42 9.79
N ARG A 125 8.13 -1.83 8.58
CA ARG A 125 8.91 -3.06 8.37
C ARG A 125 10.34 -2.94 8.88
N GLU A 126 11.01 -1.82 8.61
CA GLU A 126 12.36 -1.56 9.11
C GLU A 126 12.37 -1.51 10.66
N ALA A 127 11.37 -0.85 11.27
CA ALA A 127 11.18 -0.83 12.72
C ALA A 127 10.89 -2.22 13.31
N ASP A 128 10.04 -3.05 12.70
CA ASP A 128 9.79 -4.43 13.16
C ASP A 128 11.07 -5.29 13.12
N ILE A 129 11.87 -5.15 12.05
CA ILE A 129 13.15 -5.85 11.91
C ILE A 129 14.13 -5.42 13.01
N LEU A 130 14.23 -4.11 13.28
CA LEU A 130 15.11 -3.56 14.31
C LEU A 130 14.70 -3.99 15.72
N LEU A 131 13.42 -3.85 16.08
CA LEU A 131 12.92 -4.22 17.41
C LEU A 131 13.16 -5.71 17.72
N ARG A 132 13.06 -6.59 16.73
CA ARG A 132 13.31 -8.03 16.90
C ARG A 132 14.78 -8.43 16.87
N ARG A 133 15.66 -7.60 16.31
CA ARG A 133 17.12 -7.72 16.49
C ARG A 133 17.51 -7.26 17.89
N ALA A 134 16.97 -6.13 18.33
CA ALA A 134 17.20 -5.55 19.65
C ALA A 134 16.80 -6.52 20.79
N GLN A 135 15.58 -7.08 20.74
CA GLN A 135 15.09 -8.03 21.74
C GLN A 135 15.92 -9.31 21.90
N LYS A 136 16.78 -9.66 20.93
CA LYS A 136 17.70 -10.81 21.03
C LYS A 136 19.03 -10.46 21.67
N ASN A 137 19.38 -9.18 21.75
CA ASN A 137 20.76 -8.73 21.93
C ASN A 137 20.95 -7.70 23.07
N LEU A 138 19.89 -7.06 23.58
CA LEU A 138 19.99 -5.92 24.50
C LEU A 138 19.33 -6.20 25.85
N SER A 139 19.96 -5.70 26.91
CA SER A 139 19.39 -5.64 28.26
C SER A 139 18.38 -4.50 28.42
N ILE A 140 17.57 -4.56 29.48
CA ILE A 140 16.47 -3.60 29.72
C ILE A 140 17.00 -2.18 29.97
N SER A 141 18.15 -2.02 30.62
CA SER A 141 18.80 -0.74 30.92
C SER A 141 19.43 -0.07 29.69
N GLU A 142 19.95 -0.86 28.74
CA GLU A 142 20.42 -0.34 27.45
C GLU A 142 19.25 0.10 26.57
N LEU A 143 18.10 -0.58 26.66
CA LEU A 143 16.90 -0.19 25.92
C LEU A 143 16.30 1.14 26.41
N SER A 144 16.30 1.42 27.72
CA SER A 144 15.77 2.69 28.26
C SER A 144 16.63 3.89 27.85
N THR A 145 17.94 3.81 28.03
CA THR A 145 18.90 4.86 27.65
C THR A 145 18.85 5.18 26.15
N LEU A 146 18.75 4.14 25.29
CA LEU A 146 18.57 4.32 23.85
C LEU A 146 17.22 4.97 23.49
N LEU A 147 16.12 4.62 24.17
CA LEU A 147 14.80 5.22 23.95
C LEU A 147 14.76 6.70 24.33
N GLU A 148 15.50 7.10 25.36
CA GLU A 148 15.58 8.50 25.79
C GLU A 148 16.42 9.35 24.83
N ALA A 149 17.58 8.87 24.41
CA ALA A 149 18.40 9.53 23.39
C ALA A 149 17.65 9.72 22.05
N GLN A 150 16.73 8.80 21.71
CA GLN A 150 15.95 8.86 20.48
C GLN A 150 14.83 9.91 20.46
N LYS A 151 14.36 10.40 21.61
CA LYS A 151 13.26 11.40 21.68
C LYS A 151 13.57 12.69 20.92
N ASN A 152 14.86 12.99 20.75
CA ASN A 152 15.35 14.25 20.19
C ASN A 152 15.81 14.15 18.72
N ILE A 153 15.79 12.95 18.10
CA ILE A 153 16.26 12.75 16.72
C ILE A 153 15.11 13.02 15.73
N PRO A 154 15.23 13.98 14.80
CA PRO A 154 14.21 14.19 13.77
C PRO A 154 14.10 12.98 12.83
N LEU A 155 12.87 12.64 12.44
CA LEU A 155 12.57 11.44 11.65
C LEU A 155 13.31 11.38 10.30
N GLU A 156 13.67 12.52 9.71
CA GLU A 156 14.45 12.60 8.46
C GLU A 156 15.95 12.32 8.66
N HIS A 157 16.43 12.30 9.89
CA HIS A 157 17.85 12.13 10.22
C HIS A 157 18.14 10.81 10.93
N ASP A 158 17.10 10.05 11.27
CA ASP A 158 17.22 8.76 11.94
C ASP A 158 18.03 7.75 11.10
N GLU A 159 19.22 7.44 11.62
CA GLU A 159 20.23 6.57 11.02
C GLU A 159 19.73 5.13 10.84
N ARG A 160 18.76 4.71 11.66
CA ARG A 160 18.22 3.35 11.70
C ARG A 160 17.42 2.98 10.46
N PHE A 161 16.86 3.98 9.77
CA PHE A 161 16.17 3.77 8.50
C PHE A 161 17.13 3.79 7.32
N ALA A 162 16.85 2.94 6.34
CA ALA A 162 17.60 2.83 5.10
C ALA A 162 17.69 4.20 4.38
N PRO A 163 18.81 4.54 3.71
CA PRO A 163 18.99 5.86 3.10
C PRO A 163 17.88 6.26 2.12
N LEU A 164 17.31 5.29 1.38
CA LEU A 164 16.19 5.55 0.48
C LEU A 164 14.90 5.88 1.24
N THR A 165 14.63 5.19 2.35
CA THR A 165 13.47 5.44 3.23
C THR A 165 13.60 6.83 3.85
N ARG A 166 14.75 7.14 4.46
CA ARG A 166 15.11 8.46 4.99
C ARG A 166 14.93 9.59 3.98
N ARG A 167 15.44 9.42 2.75
CA ARG A 167 15.30 10.39 1.65
C ARG A 167 13.85 10.58 1.16
N ASN A 168 12.99 9.57 1.33
CA ASN A 168 11.57 9.68 1.02
C ASN A 168 10.79 10.39 2.13
N ILE A 169 11.12 10.10 3.41
CA ILE A 169 10.57 10.79 4.60
C ILE A 169 10.82 12.31 4.47
N SER A 170 12.08 12.71 4.26
CA SER A 170 12.48 14.11 4.01
C SER A 170 11.67 14.79 2.89
N LYS A 171 11.44 14.09 1.77
CA LYS A 171 10.67 14.63 0.63
C LYS A 171 9.18 14.85 0.92
N LEU A 172 8.58 14.06 1.81
CA LEU A 172 7.17 14.20 2.20
C LEU A 172 6.99 15.32 3.22
N ILE A 173 7.95 15.50 4.12
CA ILE A 173 7.84 16.49 5.19
C ILE A 173 8.20 17.90 4.70
N LYS A 174 9.11 18.04 3.72
CA LYS A 174 9.66 19.33 3.25
C LYS A 174 8.64 20.48 3.07
N TYR A 175 7.40 20.21 2.64
CA TYR A 175 6.38 21.23 2.38
C TYR A 175 5.15 21.15 3.30
N ARG A 176 5.07 20.14 4.18
CA ARG A 176 3.94 19.93 5.12
C ARG A 176 4.34 20.00 6.60
N GLY A 177 5.64 20.05 6.90
CA GLY A 177 6.17 20.18 8.25
C GLY A 177 5.66 19.10 9.22
N GLU A 178 5.33 19.53 10.44
CA GLU A 178 4.92 18.66 11.54
C GLU A 178 3.64 17.85 11.27
N GLU A 179 2.73 18.34 10.43
CA GLU A 179 1.52 17.59 10.10
C GLU A 179 1.83 16.31 9.33
N ALA A 180 2.74 16.39 8.35
CA ALA A 180 3.20 15.20 7.63
C ALA A 180 4.02 14.26 8.52
N ARG A 181 4.81 14.78 9.47
CA ARG A 181 5.48 13.95 10.49
C ARG A 181 4.46 13.15 11.30
N LYS A 182 3.44 13.81 11.84
CA LYS A 182 2.36 13.18 12.63
C LYS A 182 1.57 12.15 11.81
N GLU A 183 1.15 12.50 10.59
CA GLU A 183 0.38 11.59 9.72
C GLU A 183 1.21 10.36 9.30
N LEU A 184 2.47 10.56 8.93
CA LEU A 184 3.38 9.49 8.52
C LEU A 184 3.66 8.54 9.69
N MET A 185 3.89 9.07 10.89
CA MET A 185 4.06 8.28 12.11
C MET A 185 2.79 7.51 12.46
N ALA A 186 1.61 8.14 12.43
CA ALA A 186 0.33 7.47 12.71
C ALA A 186 0.00 6.34 11.70
N LYS A 187 0.34 6.53 10.41
CA LYS A 187 0.24 5.45 9.41
C LYS A 187 1.28 4.35 9.65
N ALA A 188 2.51 4.71 10.03
CA ALA A 188 3.57 3.74 10.31
C ALA A 188 3.29 2.89 11.56
N THR A 189 2.75 3.47 12.65
CA THR A 189 2.32 2.72 13.84
C THR A 189 1.17 1.77 13.50
N LEU A 190 0.15 2.22 12.77
CA LEU A 190 -0.93 1.37 12.27
C LEU A 190 -0.40 0.19 11.45
N TYR A 191 0.57 0.42 10.56
CA TYR A 191 1.20 -0.66 9.80
C TYR A 191 2.04 -1.61 10.67
N LEU A 192 2.72 -1.12 11.70
CA LEU A 192 3.48 -1.94 12.65
C LEU A 192 2.55 -2.79 13.52
N GLU A 193 1.47 -2.21 14.04
CA GLU A 193 0.42 -2.93 14.78
C GLU A 193 -0.20 -4.02 13.90
N ARG A 194 -0.51 -3.69 12.64
CA ARG A 194 -1.01 -4.66 11.67
C ARG A 194 -0.03 -5.81 11.43
N ILE A 195 1.26 -5.53 11.24
CA ILE A 195 2.30 -6.58 11.07
C ILE A 195 2.36 -7.48 12.31
N ARG A 196 2.32 -6.91 13.52
CA ARG A 196 2.33 -7.65 14.78
C ARG A 196 1.07 -8.50 14.97
N ALA A 197 -0.10 -7.97 14.60
CA ALA A 197 -1.36 -8.69 14.62
C ALA A 197 -1.39 -9.85 13.60
N GLU A 198 -0.92 -9.63 12.37
CA GLU A 198 -0.79 -10.68 11.34
C GLU A 198 0.18 -11.79 11.82
N ASP A 199 1.36 -11.44 12.36
CA ASP A 199 2.32 -12.40 12.91
C ASP A 199 1.77 -13.20 14.11
N ALA A 200 0.95 -12.58 14.97
CA ALA A 200 0.34 -13.24 16.14
C ALA A 200 -0.82 -14.18 15.77
N VAL A 201 -1.51 -13.92 14.65
CA VAL A 201 -2.70 -14.69 14.22
C VAL A 201 -2.36 -15.79 13.21
N GLU A 202 -1.58 -15.47 12.17
CA GLU A 202 -1.26 -16.43 11.10
C GLU A 202 0.04 -17.21 11.35
N GLY A 203 0.82 -16.81 12.37
CA GLY A 203 2.21 -17.21 12.52
C GLY A 203 3.10 -16.48 11.50
N ARG A 204 4.38 -16.35 11.83
CA ARG A 204 5.31 -15.55 11.01
C ARG A 204 5.64 -16.26 9.70
N ARG A 205 5.38 -15.59 8.56
CA ARG A 205 5.97 -15.98 7.27
C ARG A 205 7.34 -15.36 7.07
N ARG A 206 8.36 -16.18 6.83
CA ARG A 206 9.70 -15.75 6.40
C ARG A 206 9.99 -16.24 4.98
N SER A 207 11.06 -15.73 4.38
CA SER A 207 11.70 -16.44 3.27
C SER A 207 12.14 -17.82 3.76
N ASP A 208 11.92 -18.84 2.96
CA ASP A 208 12.40 -20.20 3.19
C ASP A 208 13.80 -20.29 2.57
N ASP A 209 14.79 -19.83 3.32
CA ASP A 209 16.16 -19.68 2.81
C ASP A 209 16.84 -21.05 2.61
N GLU A 210 16.51 -22.05 3.41
CA GLU A 210 16.92 -23.45 3.22
C GLU A 210 16.39 -24.01 1.90
N ARG A 211 15.08 -23.89 1.65
CA ARG A 211 14.47 -24.32 0.38
C ARG A 211 14.91 -23.49 -0.81
N TRP A 212 15.19 -22.21 -0.63
CA TRP A 212 15.78 -21.36 -1.69
C TRP A 212 17.21 -21.79 -2.04
N ASN A 213 17.97 -22.27 -1.05
CA ASN A 213 19.31 -22.79 -1.23
C ASN A 213 19.30 -24.18 -1.87
N SER A 214 18.45 -25.10 -1.41
CA SER A 214 18.31 -26.43 -2.03
C SER A 214 17.78 -26.39 -3.48
N MET A 215 17.10 -25.32 -3.88
CA MET A 215 16.63 -25.11 -5.26
C MET A 215 17.75 -24.73 -6.26
N GLU A 216 19.02 -24.61 -5.88
CA GLU A 216 20.10 -24.02 -6.70
C GLU A 216 20.11 -24.43 -8.18
N LEU A 217 20.03 -25.73 -8.48
CA LEU A 217 19.99 -26.32 -9.83
C LEU A 217 18.68 -26.05 -10.60
N VAL A 218 17.58 -25.78 -9.90
CA VAL A 218 16.21 -25.61 -10.44
C VAL A 218 15.73 -24.15 -10.27
N ARG A 219 16.60 -23.24 -9.81
CA ARG A 219 16.30 -21.81 -9.73
C ARG A 219 15.95 -21.31 -11.13
N PRO A 220 14.74 -20.75 -11.34
CA PRO A 220 14.37 -20.20 -12.64
C PRO A 220 15.40 -19.17 -13.06
N SER A 221 15.94 -19.31 -14.27
CA SER A 221 16.81 -18.29 -14.85
C SER A 221 16.12 -16.92 -14.77
N ARG A 222 16.90 -15.87 -14.48
CA ARG A 222 16.44 -14.53 -14.09
C ARG A 222 15.27 -14.05 -14.96
N GLY A 223 14.03 -14.23 -14.48
CA GLY A 223 12.84 -13.79 -15.20
C GLY A 223 11.55 -14.61 -15.03
N ARG A 224 11.56 -15.89 -14.60
CA ARG A 224 10.33 -16.73 -14.63
C ARG A 224 9.58 -17.05 -13.33
N ILE A 225 10.13 -16.84 -12.13
CA ILE A 225 9.32 -16.83 -10.88
C ILE A 225 9.77 -15.68 -9.98
N LEU A 226 8.80 -14.85 -9.55
CA LEU A 226 9.05 -13.54 -8.93
C LEU A 226 9.01 -13.56 -7.38
N THR A 227 8.98 -14.75 -6.77
CA THR A 227 8.83 -14.93 -5.32
C THR A 227 9.75 -16.04 -4.82
N ARG A 228 10.60 -15.73 -3.84
CA ARG A 228 11.29 -16.73 -3.02
C ARG A 228 10.25 -17.65 -2.35
N PRO A 229 10.54 -18.95 -2.13
CA PRO A 229 9.70 -19.79 -1.31
C PRO A 229 9.59 -19.18 0.10
N ALA A 230 8.49 -19.44 0.79
CA ALA A 230 8.23 -18.88 2.11
C ALA A 230 7.85 -19.99 3.10
N THR A 231 8.36 -19.88 4.32
CA THR A 231 7.95 -20.71 5.45
C THR A 231 6.62 -20.20 6.00
N GLY A 232 5.84 -21.12 6.60
CA GLY A 232 4.50 -20.85 7.11
C GLY A 232 3.39 -20.97 6.05
N LYS A 233 2.21 -21.41 6.48
CA LYS A 233 1.09 -21.73 5.56
C LYS A 233 0.40 -20.47 5.03
N ARG A 234 0.08 -20.45 3.73
CA ARG A 234 -1.05 -19.74 3.08
C ARG A 234 -2.37 -19.87 3.85
N VAL A 235 -2.67 -18.99 4.82
CA VAL A 235 -4.00 -18.94 5.46
C VAL A 235 -4.96 -18.27 4.49
N PHE A 236 -5.99 -18.98 4.04
CA PHE A 236 -7.02 -18.42 3.18
C PHE A 236 -8.11 -17.69 3.99
N ALA A 237 -8.86 -16.79 3.35
CA ALA A 237 -9.95 -16.07 4.01
C ALA A 237 -10.99 -17.05 4.60
N GLY A 238 -11.14 -17.05 5.92
CA GLY A 238 -12.04 -17.95 6.67
C GLY A 238 -11.35 -19.18 7.27
N GLU A 239 -10.13 -19.50 6.87
CA GLU A 239 -9.31 -20.56 7.48
C GLU A 239 -8.85 -20.19 8.89
N ILE A 240 -8.55 -21.19 9.72
CA ILE A 240 -7.94 -21.06 11.06
C ILE A 240 -6.71 -21.96 11.06
N THR A 241 -5.56 -21.48 11.55
CA THR A 241 -4.37 -22.35 11.75
C THR A 241 -4.61 -23.27 12.96
N PRO A 242 -4.03 -24.48 13.00
CA PRO A 242 -4.16 -25.38 14.15
C PRO A 242 -3.72 -24.74 15.48
N GLU A 243 -2.65 -23.94 15.45
CA GLU A 243 -2.12 -23.18 16.59
C GLU A 243 -3.13 -22.15 17.12
N LEU A 244 -3.69 -21.33 16.24
CA LEU A 244 -4.71 -20.32 16.59
C LEU A 244 -6.00 -20.99 17.08
N ALA A 245 -6.36 -22.12 16.47
CA ALA A 245 -7.54 -22.88 16.89
C ALA A 245 -7.38 -23.46 18.30
N ALA A 246 -6.19 -23.95 18.65
CA ALA A 246 -5.86 -24.40 19.99
C ALA A 246 -5.91 -23.25 21.01
N GLN A 247 -5.34 -22.08 20.69
CA GLN A 247 -5.43 -20.88 21.55
C GLN A 247 -6.87 -20.41 21.79
N VAL A 248 -7.75 -20.54 20.80
CA VAL A 248 -9.16 -20.11 20.87
C VAL A 248 -10.08 -21.23 21.42
N GLY A 249 -9.53 -22.39 21.81
CA GLY A 249 -10.29 -23.52 22.34
C GLY A 249 -11.18 -24.22 21.31
N THR A 250 -10.95 -24.00 20.02
CA THR A 250 -11.72 -24.57 18.91
C THR A 250 -11.03 -25.81 18.35
N LYS A 251 -11.74 -26.95 18.28
CA LYS A 251 -11.22 -28.16 17.63
C LYS A 251 -11.18 -27.96 16.12
N VAL A 252 -10.03 -28.19 15.50
CA VAL A 252 -9.89 -28.33 14.05
C VAL A 252 -10.10 -29.80 13.70
N GLU A 253 -11.17 -30.12 12.99
CA GLU A 253 -11.22 -31.39 12.27
C GLU A 253 -10.22 -31.34 11.11
N GLN A 254 -9.22 -32.23 11.15
CA GLN A 254 -8.41 -32.49 9.97
C GLN A 254 -9.28 -33.24 8.95
N PRO A 255 -9.29 -32.85 7.66
CA PRO A 255 -10.10 -33.52 6.66
C PRO A 255 -9.63 -34.98 6.48
N LYS A 256 -10.57 -35.93 6.50
CA LYS A 256 -10.28 -37.35 6.22
C LYS A 256 -9.61 -37.50 4.85
N PRO A 257 -8.50 -38.27 4.73
CA PRO A 257 -7.79 -38.43 3.46
C PRO A 257 -8.66 -39.14 2.42
N MET A 258 -8.85 -38.49 1.26
CA MET A 258 -9.52 -39.11 0.12
C MET A 258 -8.60 -40.16 -0.52
N HIS A 259 -9.01 -41.42 -0.46
CA HIS A 259 -8.36 -42.50 -1.19
C HIS A 259 -8.74 -42.44 -2.68
N ARG A 260 -7.74 -42.61 -3.55
CA ARG A 260 -7.91 -42.94 -4.98
C ARG A 260 -7.02 -44.14 -5.29
N ARG A 261 -7.34 -44.89 -6.37
CA ARG A 261 -6.62 -46.14 -6.76
C ARG A 261 -5.09 -46.00 -6.85
N ASN A 262 -4.58 -44.80 -7.13
CA ASN A 262 -3.15 -44.56 -7.37
C ASN A 262 -2.50 -43.67 -6.29
N GLY A 263 -3.02 -43.69 -5.05
CA GLY A 263 -2.40 -43.04 -3.89
C GLY A 263 -3.20 -41.89 -3.27
N THR A 264 -2.81 -41.52 -2.06
CA THR A 264 -3.51 -40.57 -1.19
C THR A 264 -3.03 -39.13 -1.44
N ILE A 265 -3.88 -38.30 -2.04
CA ILE A 265 -3.62 -36.86 -2.19
C ILE A 265 -4.20 -36.14 -0.96
N ALA A 266 -3.39 -35.34 -0.28
CA ALA A 266 -3.82 -34.56 0.89
C ALA A 266 -4.97 -33.59 0.51
N PRO A 267 -6.16 -33.69 1.13
CA PRO A 267 -7.32 -32.89 0.74
C PRO A 267 -7.24 -31.45 1.29
N SER A 268 -7.51 -30.47 0.43
CA SER A 268 -7.63 -29.06 0.82
C SER A 268 -9.09 -28.59 0.84
N ARG A 269 -9.83 -28.91 1.90
CA ARG A 269 -11.13 -28.29 2.19
C ARG A 269 -11.37 -28.22 3.70
N VAL A 270 -11.72 -27.04 4.20
CA VAL A 270 -11.99 -26.76 5.62
C VAL A 270 -13.51 -26.64 5.82
N VAL A 271 -14.00 -27.18 6.94
CA VAL A 271 -15.40 -27.03 7.43
C VAL A 271 -15.41 -26.11 8.66
N THR A 272 -16.51 -25.43 8.95
CA THR A 272 -16.62 -24.40 10.01
C THR A 272 -17.97 -24.45 10.75
N ILE A 273 -18.12 -23.58 11.78
CA ILE A 273 -19.31 -23.21 12.63
C ILE A 273 -19.18 -23.80 14.07
N LYS A 274 -19.47 -23.12 15.21
CA LYS A 274 -20.20 -21.85 15.50
C LYS A 274 -19.63 -21.04 16.71
N LYS A 275 -19.16 -19.79 16.52
CA LYS A 275 -19.48 -18.57 17.33
C LYS A 275 -18.71 -17.33 16.78
N PRO A 276 -19.29 -16.12 16.77
CA PRO A 276 -18.60 -14.91 16.33
C PRO A 276 -17.68 -14.37 17.44
N SER A 277 -16.39 -14.67 17.38
CA SER A 277 -15.39 -14.03 18.25
C SER A 277 -14.92 -12.70 17.65
N VAL A 278 -15.20 -11.61 18.36
CA VAL A 278 -14.49 -10.34 18.16
C VAL A 278 -13.22 -10.41 18.99
N VAL A 279 -12.08 -10.61 18.34
CA VAL A 279 -10.78 -10.58 19.02
C VAL A 279 -10.33 -9.13 19.13
N ARG A 280 -10.15 -8.66 20.36
CA ARG A 280 -9.52 -7.37 20.67
C ARG A 280 -8.01 -7.57 20.68
N LEU A 281 -7.33 -7.04 19.67
CA LEU A 281 -5.89 -7.28 19.45
C LEU A 281 -5.03 -6.18 20.08
N SER A 282 -5.53 -4.94 20.09
CA SER A 282 -4.90 -3.79 20.76
C SER A 282 -5.97 -2.79 21.22
N LYS A 283 -5.56 -1.60 21.68
CA LYS A 283 -6.48 -0.55 22.15
C LYS A 283 -7.21 0.09 20.95
N GLY A 284 -8.39 -0.43 20.63
CA GLY A 284 -9.25 0.07 19.54
C GLY A 284 -9.20 -0.75 18.25
N VAL A 285 -8.26 -1.69 18.12
CA VAL A 285 -8.17 -2.60 16.97
C VAL A 285 -8.94 -3.88 17.23
N PHE A 286 -10.00 -4.07 16.45
CA PHE A 286 -10.88 -5.23 16.49
C PHE A 286 -10.92 -5.92 15.13
N ALA A 287 -10.68 -7.24 15.09
CA ALA A 287 -10.90 -8.03 13.90
C ALA A 287 -12.38 -8.48 13.82
N LYS A 288 -13.12 -8.01 12.81
CA LYS A 288 -14.45 -8.53 12.47
C LYS A 288 -14.34 -9.64 11.43
N ARG A 289 -15.00 -10.78 11.69
CA ARG A 289 -15.01 -11.94 10.80
C ARG A 289 -16.32 -12.01 10.02
N TYR A 290 -16.27 -11.74 8.71
CA TYR A 290 -17.41 -11.97 7.82
C TYR A 290 -17.43 -13.41 7.32
N VAL A 291 -18.51 -14.13 7.59
CA VAL A 291 -18.82 -15.43 6.97
C VAL A 291 -19.93 -15.21 5.97
N ARG A 292 -19.69 -15.44 4.67
CA ARG A 292 -20.78 -15.49 3.69
C ARG A 292 -21.52 -16.82 3.86
N HIS A 293 -22.85 -16.75 3.95
CA HIS A 293 -23.71 -17.93 4.02
C HIS A 293 -23.57 -18.78 2.75
N ALA A 294 -23.48 -20.10 2.91
CA ALA A 294 -23.85 -21.05 1.88
C ALA A 294 -25.34 -21.40 2.07
N ALA A 295 -26.08 -21.56 0.98
CA ALA A 295 -27.50 -21.91 1.02
C ALA A 295 -27.73 -23.26 1.70
N ALA A 296 -28.81 -23.37 2.48
CA ALA A 296 -29.18 -24.63 3.12
C ALA A 296 -29.54 -25.70 2.06
N PRO A 297 -29.15 -26.97 2.24
CA PRO A 297 -29.63 -28.04 1.38
C PRO A 297 -31.15 -28.19 1.57
N LYS A 298 -31.89 -28.36 0.47
CA LYS A 298 -33.31 -28.73 0.53
C LYS A 298 -33.43 -30.07 1.27
N LYS A 299 -34.32 -30.14 2.26
CA LYS A 299 -34.72 -31.42 2.85
C LYS A 299 -35.30 -32.29 1.74
N ALA A 300 -34.82 -33.52 1.60
CA ALA A 300 -35.59 -34.54 0.91
C ALA A 300 -36.84 -34.83 1.76
N SER A 301 -38.02 -34.77 1.15
CA SER A 301 -39.22 -35.36 1.72
C SER A 301 -39.08 -36.88 1.70
N SER A 302 -39.53 -37.50 2.79
CA SER A 302 -39.87 -38.93 2.88
C SER A 302 -40.87 -39.33 1.79
#